data_AF-A0A1Q8QLJ8-F1
#
_entry.id   AF-A0A1Q8QLJ8-F1
#
_cell.length_a   1.000
_cell.length_b   1.000
_cell.length_c   1.000
_cell.angle_alpha   90.00
_cell.angle_beta   90.00
_cell.angle_gamma   90.00
#
_symmetry.space_group_name_H-M   'P 1'
#
loop_
_entity.id
_entity.type
_entity.pdbx_description
1 polymer ?
#
loop_
_entity_poly.entity_id
_entity_poly.type
_entity_poly.pdbx_seq_one_letter_code
_entity_poly.pdbx_strand_id
1 'polypeptide(L)'
;MQHPACRLSRLCILVLLAVLLPALPARAQEFPPDPVFDQIAANRDAYGQVVFLFGDSVVMLCMLEEIDFSTLKEKANDAAYMVSAMADLMRKTEQPAAKSADPLWPMHSLASAMNYLFAAQGLLDTPDGGATVPAARVVATYAGSLGLPFPKEVAARAERITRHINDGLIRDGDILIFEDAGFHGQDPDAYERNWMLLGQAALSRAKVTLVLSDMFDAIPDGMVMGFPAEAFRFEAPYPSAGGQRSHNQALRDAAARLAAWPESKGTVVFLDLRQRMNAFKQALETDLGGQAIMPEGIHPSPWGVAFMAREYLRATGLAEGLTNSQPYLDLLAANAARLSQPRREVDPTLAKTFIEAWIAP
;
A
#
# COMPACT_ATOMS: atom_id res chain seq x y z
N MET A 1 60.27 12.53 -19.30
CA MET A 1 59.51 13.09 -20.44
C MET A 1 58.32 12.18 -20.71
N GLN A 2 57.15 12.51 -20.15
CA GLN A 2 55.92 11.76 -20.39
C GLN A 2 55.21 12.38 -21.59
N HIS A 3 55.00 11.59 -22.65
CA HIS A 3 54.42 12.06 -23.91
C HIS A 3 53.03 12.69 -23.68
N PRO A 4 52.78 13.93 -24.16
CA PRO A 4 51.51 14.62 -23.98
C PRO A 4 50.32 13.89 -24.64
N ALA A 5 50.57 13.06 -25.65
CA ALA A 5 49.55 12.22 -26.29
C ALA A 5 48.92 11.19 -25.33
N CYS A 6 49.67 10.66 -24.35
CA CYS A 6 49.19 9.62 -23.44
C CYS A 6 48.29 10.18 -22.31
N ARG A 7 48.39 11.49 -22.03
CA ARG A 7 47.51 12.18 -21.06
C ARG A 7 46.17 12.56 -21.68
N LEU A 8 46.13 12.94 -22.97
CA LEU A 8 44.86 13.19 -23.68
C LEU A 8 44.01 11.92 -23.80
N SER A 9 44.62 10.77 -24.08
CA SER A 9 43.88 9.51 -24.23
C SER A 9 43.19 9.07 -22.93
N ARG A 10 43.84 9.26 -21.78
CA ARG A 10 43.25 8.92 -20.46
C ARG A 10 42.16 9.91 -20.03
N LEU A 11 42.33 11.20 -20.34
CA LEU A 11 41.28 12.20 -20.08
C LEU A 11 40.05 11.96 -20.96
N CYS A 12 40.23 11.62 -22.24
CA CYS A 12 39.13 11.29 -23.15
C CYS A 12 38.39 10.00 -22.74
N ILE A 13 39.09 8.99 -22.22
CA ILE A 13 38.46 7.76 -21.72
C ILE A 13 37.68 8.00 -20.41
N LEU A 14 38.21 8.82 -19.49
CA LEU A 14 37.49 9.21 -18.26
C LEU A 14 36.28 10.12 -18.55
N VAL A 15 36.38 11.01 -19.54
CA VAL A 15 35.25 11.83 -20.00
C VAL A 15 34.23 10.98 -20.76
N LEU A 16 34.64 9.98 -21.56
CA LEU A 16 33.70 9.03 -22.17
C LEU A 16 33.00 8.14 -21.14
N LEU A 17 33.68 7.71 -20.07
CA LEU A 17 33.08 6.97 -18.95
C LEU A 17 32.12 7.84 -18.11
N ALA A 18 32.38 9.14 -17.98
CA ALA A 18 31.49 10.09 -17.32
C ALA A 18 30.28 10.50 -18.19
N VAL A 19 30.43 10.46 -19.53
CA VAL A 19 29.36 10.77 -20.49
C VAL A 19 28.53 9.53 -20.87
N LEU A 20 28.98 8.32 -20.54
CA LEU A 20 28.19 7.08 -20.60
C LEU A 20 27.37 6.79 -19.33
N LEU A 21 27.40 7.70 -18.34
CA LEU A 21 26.61 7.62 -17.11
C LEU A 21 25.23 8.33 -17.10
N PRO A 22 24.60 8.72 -18.24
CA PRO A 22 23.18 9.07 -18.24
C PRO A 22 22.38 8.17 -19.19
N ALA A 23 22.23 6.91 -18.81
CA ALA A 23 21.10 6.06 -19.20
C ALA A 23 21.22 4.71 -18.49
N LEU A 24 21.32 4.72 -17.16
CA LEU A 24 20.56 3.69 -16.46
C LEU A 24 19.14 3.85 -17.03
N PRO A 25 18.48 2.81 -17.59
CA PRO A 25 17.05 2.93 -17.75
C PRO A 25 16.58 3.42 -16.39
N ALA A 26 15.86 4.54 -16.37
CA ALA A 26 15.05 4.87 -15.22
C ALA A 26 14.31 3.57 -14.97
N ARG A 27 14.78 2.78 -13.98
CA ARG A 27 14.05 1.61 -13.53
C ARG A 27 12.71 2.24 -13.26
N ALA A 28 11.69 1.84 -14.04
CA ALA A 28 10.34 2.27 -13.80
C ALA A 28 10.15 2.01 -12.31
N GLN A 29 10.23 3.06 -11.52
CA GLN A 29 10.01 2.98 -10.10
C GLN A 29 8.50 2.88 -10.10
N GLU A 30 8.03 1.63 -10.02
CA GLU A 30 6.63 1.26 -10.31
C GLU A 30 5.65 2.15 -9.58
N PHE A 31 6.06 2.68 -8.41
CA PHE A 31 5.32 3.60 -7.58
C PHE A 31 6.24 4.68 -7.00
N PRO A 32 5.72 5.89 -6.68
CA PRO A 32 6.52 6.94 -6.04
C PRO A 32 7.17 6.44 -4.75
N PRO A 33 8.42 6.85 -4.46
CA PRO A 33 9.04 6.58 -3.17
C PRO A 33 8.28 7.29 -2.05
N ASP A 34 8.09 6.61 -0.92
CA ASP A 34 7.63 7.23 0.32
C ASP A 34 8.83 7.89 1.03
N PRO A 35 8.82 9.23 1.22
CA PRO A 35 9.91 9.92 1.91
C PRO A 35 10.14 9.44 3.34
N VAL A 36 9.13 8.88 4.01
CA VAL A 36 9.25 8.31 5.36
C VAL A 36 10.08 7.03 5.32
N PHE A 37 9.94 6.21 4.27
CA PHE A 37 10.74 4.99 4.09
C PHE A 37 12.22 5.33 4.00
N ASP A 38 12.58 6.33 3.18
CA ASP A 38 13.96 6.75 2.99
C ASP A 38 14.57 7.32 4.28
N GLN A 39 13.78 8.03 5.10
CA GLN A 39 14.22 8.51 6.41
C GLN A 39 14.48 7.37 7.40
N ILE A 40 13.59 6.37 7.44
CA ILE A 40 13.77 5.17 8.26
C ILE A 40 14.99 4.37 7.78
N ALA A 41 15.17 4.23 6.47
CA ALA A 41 16.34 3.57 5.89
C ALA A 41 17.66 4.28 6.22
N ALA A 42 17.65 5.62 6.24
CA ALA A 42 18.81 6.42 6.59
C ALA A 42 19.11 6.46 8.10
N ASN A 43 18.09 6.31 8.95
CA ASN A 43 18.21 6.52 10.40
C ASN A 43 17.34 5.57 11.24
N ARG A 44 17.43 4.25 10.97
CA ARG A 44 16.54 3.25 11.59
C ARG A 44 16.53 3.27 13.13
N ASP A 45 17.63 3.69 13.76
CA ASP A 45 17.75 3.78 15.23
C ASP A 45 16.93 4.90 15.87
N ALA A 46 16.47 5.89 15.11
CA ALA A 46 15.55 6.92 15.59
C ALA A 46 14.09 6.45 15.69
N TYR A 47 13.80 5.23 15.24
CA TYR A 47 12.46 4.68 15.21
C TYR A 47 12.36 3.45 16.10
N GLY A 48 11.29 3.36 16.90
CA GLY A 48 10.98 2.17 17.68
C GLY A 48 10.48 1.04 16.78
N GLN A 49 9.16 0.88 16.77
CA GLN A 49 8.45 -0.08 15.93
C GLN A 49 8.05 0.58 14.59
N VAL A 50 8.20 -0.14 13.49
CA VAL A 50 7.79 0.32 12.16
C VAL A 50 6.73 -0.62 11.59
N VAL A 51 5.69 -0.03 10.99
CA VAL A 51 4.67 -0.70 10.18
C VAL A 51 5.05 -0.52 8.71
N PHE A 52 5.62 -1.56 8.10
CA PHE A 52 5.97 -1.58 6.68
C PHE A 52 4.78 -2.08 5.86
N LEU A 53 4.23 -1.22 5.01
CA LEU A 53 3.17 -1.55 4.07
C LEU A 53 3.79 -1.97 2.74
N PHE A 54 3.57 -3.20 2.32
CA PHE A 54 3.91 -3.68 0.99
C PHE A 54 2.63 -4.04 0.25
N GLY A 55 2.49 -3.56 -0.97
CA GLY A 55 1.30 -3.80 -1.77
C GLY A 55 1.28 -2.94 -3.00
N ASP A 56 0.15 -2.96 -3.69
CA ASP A 56 -0.03 -2.19 -4.91
C ASP A 56 -0.45 -0.75 -4.60
N SER A 57 -1.11 -0.10 -5.57
CA SER A 57 -1.57 1.27 -5.45
C SER A 57 -2.70 1.48 -4.42
N VAL A 58 -3.40 0.43 -3.97
CA VAL A 58 -4.51 0.52 -3.00
C VAL A 58 -4.03 0.91 -1.61
N VAL A 59 -2.90 0.35 -1.15
CA VAL A 59 -2.29 0.74 0.14
C VAL A 59 -1.42 2.00 0.03
N MET A 60 -1.02 2.36 -1.19
CA MET A 60 -0.14 3.50 -1.44
C MET A 60 -0.90 4.81 -1.61
N LEU A 61 -2.12 4.80 -2.15
CA LEU A 61 -2.82 5.99 -2.57
C LEU A 61 -4.29 6.00 -2.11
N CYS A 62 -4.73 7.17 -1.68
CA CYS A 62 -6.12 7.52 -1.54
C CYS A 62 -6.56 8.51 -2.61
N MET A 63 -7.74 8.29 -3.18
CA MET A 63 -8.30 9.22 -4.15
C MET A 63 -9.11 10.33 -3.49
N LEU A 64 -8.47 11.48 -3.25
CA LEU A 64 -9.12 12.71 -2.77
C LEU A 64 -9.94 13.44 -3.85
N GLU A 65 -9.73 13.09 -5.11
CA GLU A 65 -10.41 13.65 -6.28
C GLU A 65 -10.78 12.54 -7.27
N GLU A 66 -11.83 12.75 -8.05
CA GLU A 66 -12.19 11.85 -9.14
C GLU A 66 -11.13 11.95 -10.26
N ILE A 67 -10.50 10.82 -10.61
CA ILE A 67 -9.59 10.78 -11.77
C ILE A 67 -10.41 10.60 -13.02
N ASP A 68 -10.23 11.50 -13.97
CA ASP A 68 -10.69 11.28 -15.33
C ASP A 68 -9.76 10.30 -16.07
N PHE A 69 -10.11 9.01 -16.03
CA PHE A 69 -9.44 7.97 -16.80
C PHE A 69 -9.73 8.04 -18.30
N SER A 70 -10.56 8.98 -18.79
CA SER A 70 -10.87 9.10 -20.22
C SER A 70 -9.62 9.26 -21.08
N THR A 71 -8.61 9.96 -20.57
CA THR A 71 -7.31 10.16 -21.25
C THR A 71 -6.47 8.88 -21.29
N LEU A 72 -6.70 7.93 -20.39
CA LEU A 72 -6.04 6.63 -20.35
C LEU A 72 -6.78 5.58 -21.21
N LYS A 73 -8.08 5.76 -21.47
CA LYS A 73 -8.90 4.84 -22.27
C LYS A 73 -8.38 4.65 -23.69
N GLU A 74 -7.80 5.69 -24.31
CA GLU A 74 -7.27 5.61 -25.69
C GLU A 74 -6.11 4.62 -25.84
N LYS A 75 -5.44 4.27 -24.74
CA LYS A 75 -4.33 3.32 -24.71
C LYS A 75 -4.52 2.21 -23.67
N ALA A 76 -5.77 1.92 -23.30
CA ALA A 76 -6.08 0.91 -22.28
C ALA A 76 -5.47 -0.48 -22.58
N ASN A 77 -5.25 -0.82 -23.86
CA ASN A 77 -4.67 -2.09 -24.29
C ASN A 77 -3.12 -2.14 -24.23
N ASP A 78 -2.45 -1.03 -23.86
CA ASP A 78 -1.00 -0.97 -23.69
C ASP A 78 -0.65 -1.01 -22.19
N ALA A 79 -0.42 -2.22 -21.68
CA ALA A 79 -0.15 -2.44 -20.26
C ALA A 79 1.09 -1.67 -19.75
N ALA A 80 2.12 -1.51 -20.59
CA ALA A 80 3.32 -0.76 -20.19
C ALA A 80 3.04 0.75 -20.09
N TYR A 81 2.23 1.27 -21.02
CA TYR A 81 1.74 2.65 -20.93
C TYR A 81 0.84 2.85 -19.71
N MET A 82 -0.09 1.93 -19.43
CA MET A 82 -1.01 2.04 -18.29
C MET A 82 -0.28 2.06 -16.95
N VAL A 83 0.70 1.17 -16.75
CA VAL A 83 1.55 1.16 -15.55
C VAL A 83 2.34 2.47 -15.42
N SER A 84 2.96 2.94 -16.50
CA SER A 84 3.72 4.19 -16.51
C SER A 84 2.84 5.41 -16.22
N ALA A 85 1.66 5.48 -16.82
CA ALA A 85 0.76 6.61 -16.68
C ALA A 85 0.10 6.64 -15.30
N MET A 86 -0.20 5.47 -14.72
CA MET A 86 -0.63 5.36 -13.33
C MET A 86 0.48 5.82 -12.38
N ALA A 87 1.72 5.36 -12.56
CA ALA A 87 2.86 5.80 -11.76
C ALA A 87 3.12 7.33 -11.86
N ASP A 88 2.92 7.92 -13.04
CA ASP A 88 2.99 9.38 -13.25
C ASP A 88 1.85 10.13 -12.55
N LEU A 89 0.63 9.62 -12.64
CA LEU A 89 -0.53 10.17 -11.95
C LEU A 89 -0.32 10.14 -10.44
N MET A 90 0.09 8.99 -9.90
CA MET A 90 0.41 8.79 -8.49
C MET A 90 1.50 9.77 -8.02
N ARG A 91 2.59 9.92 -8.78
CA ARG A 91 3.64 10.92 -8.49
C ARG A 91 3.13 12.36 -8.48
N LYS A 92 2.17 12.72 -9.33
CA LYS A 92 1.56 14.05 -9.33
C LYS A 92 0.56 14.20 -8.18
N THR A 93 -0.13 13.13 -7.82
CA THR A 93 -1.07 13.12 -6.70
C THR A 93 -0.33 13.30 -5.36
N GLU A 94 0.83 12.67 -5.21
CA GLU A 94 1.67 12.65 -4.02
C GLU A 94 2.64 13.84 -3.87
N GLN A 95 2.59 14.86 -4.73
CA GLN A 95 3.46 16.04 -4.59
C GLN A 95 2.97 16.99 -3.47
N PRO A 96 3.74 17.18 -2.38
CA PRO A 96 3.25 17.90 -1.19
C PRO A 96 3.06 19.42 -1.40
N ALA A 97 3.74 20.02 -2.38
CA ALA A 97 4.07 21.45 -2.43
C ALA A 97 2.88 22.44 -2.50
N ALA A 98 1.64 21.96 -2.64
CA ALA A 98 0.41 22.74 -2.45
C ALA A 98 -0.71 22.00 -1.70
N LYS A 99 -0.56 20.69 -1.46
CA LYS A 99 -1.64 19.81 -0.98
C LYS A 99 -1.62 19.60 0.52
N SER A 100 -0.51 19.88 1.20
CA SER A 100 -0.43 19.85 2.67
C SER A 100 -1.33 20.89 3.37
N ALA A 101 -1.85 21.87 2.63
CA ALA A 101 -2.86 22.80 3.12
C ALA A 101 -4.29 22.22 3.13
N ASP A 102 -4.53 21.09 2.44
CA ASP A 102 -5.81 20.39 2.49
C ASP A 102 -5.95 19.68 3.84
N PRO A 103 -7.02 19.94 4.61
CA PRO A 103 -7.24 19.23 5.87
C PRO A 103 -7.38 17.71 5.70
N LEU A 104 -7.73 17.20 4.52
CA LEU A 104 -7.76 15.76 4.23
C LEU A 104 -6.43 15.20 3.73
N TRP A 105 -5.38 16.00 3.63
CA TRP A 105 -4.05 15.52 3.26
C TRP A 105 -3.58 14.30 4.08
N PRO A 106 -3.83 14.19 5.40
CA PRO A 106 -3.45 12.99 6.15
C PRO A 106 -4.07 11.67 5.65
N MET A 107 -5.09 11.74 4.79
CA MET A 107 -5.72 10.57 4.20
C MET A 107 -5.09 10.16 2.87
N HIS A 108 -4.06 10.84 2.36
CA HIS A 108 -3.51 10.59 1.01
C HIS A 108 -2.96 9.17 0.81
N SER A 109 -2.65 8.46 1.88
CA SER A 109 -2.24 7.05 1.85
C SER A 109 -2.64 6.34 3.16
N LEU A 110 -2.62 5.01 3.14
CA LEU A 110 -2.86 4.21 4.35
C LEU A 110 -1.79 4.46 5.41
N ALA A 111 -0.53 4.62 4.99
CA ALA A 111 0.59 4.96 5.88
C ALA A 111 0.35 6.30 6.58
N SER A 112 -0.06 7.33 5.83
CA SER A 112 -0.29 8.66 6.41
C SER A 112 -1.48 8.68 7.36
N ALA A 113 -2.56 7.96 7.04
CA ALA A 113 -3.72 7.84 7.94
C ALA A 113 -3.32 7.19 9.28
N MET A 114 -2.50 6.14 9.25
CA MET A 114 -1.94 5.53 10.46
C MET A 114 -1.01 6.50 11.21
N ASN A 115 -0.13 7.21 10.51
CA ASN A 115 0.78 8.18 11.11
C ASN A 115 0.06 9.34 11.78
N TYR A 116 -1.07 9.79 11.24
CA TYR A 116 -1.90 10.81 11.88
C TYR A 116 -2.49 10.32 13.21
N LEU A 117 -2.97 9.07 13.24
CA LEU A 117 -3.43 8.42 14.48
C LEU A 117 -2.29 8.26 15.49
N PHE A 118 -1.09 7.86 15.05
CA PHE A 118 0.09 7.76 15.91
C PHE A 118 0.52 9.12 16.46
N ALA A 119 0.48 10.17 15.66
CA ALA A 119 0.78 11.52 16.10
C ALA A 119 -0.24 12.03 17.13
N ALA A 120 -1.54 11.80 16.90
CA ALA A 120 -2.58 12.14 17.87
C ALA A 120 -2.37 11.44 19.23
N GLN A 121 -1.80 10.23 19.22
CA GLN A 121 -1.45 9.48 20.43
C GLN A 121 -0.11 9.89 21.06
N GLY A 122 0.68 10.77 20.42
CA GLY A 122 2.03 11.12 20.86
C GLY A 122 3.05 9.99 20.67
N LEU A 123 2.81 9.08 19.71
CA LEU A 123 3.75 8.04 19.29
C LEU A 123 4.68 8.53 18.17
N LEU A 124 4.34 9.65 17.54
CA LEU A 124 5.07 10.29 16.45
C LEU A 124 5.19 11.78 16.77
N ASP A 125 6.41 12.33 16.65
CA ASP A 125 6.76 13.64 17.22
C ASP A 125 6.15 14.84 16.47
N THR A 126 5.79 14.67 15.20
CA THR A 126 5.20 15.73 14.36
C THR A 126 4.01 15.21 13.56
N PRO A 127 2.79 15.72 13.74
CA PRO A 127 1.64 15.31 12.93
C PRO A 127 1.96 15.49 11.46
N ASP A 128 1.74 14.40 10.72
CA ASP A 128 2.26 14.18 9.38
C ASP A 128 1.67 15.20 8.38
N GLY A 129 2.40 16.29 8.19
CA GLY A 129 2.31 17.14 7.01
C GLY A 129 3.10 16.60 5.81
N GLY A 130 3.61 15.36 5.89
CA GLY A 130 4.16 14.60 4.76
C GLY A 130 5.59 14.92 4.35
N ALA A 131 6.43 15.53 5.20
CA ALA A 131 7.79 15.90 4.79
C ALA A 131 8.91 15.30 5.63
N THR A 132 8.78 15.29 6.97
CA THR A 132 9.85 14.83 7.86
C THR A 132 9.29 14.20 9.13
N VAL A 133 9.69 12.97 9.41
CA VAL A 133 9.45 12.28 10.68
C VAL A 133 10.81 11.98 11.29
N PRO A 134 11.40 12.88 12.10
CA PRO A 134 12.80 12.73 12.52
C PRO A 134 13.05 11.56 13.49
N ALA A 135 12.04 11.24 14.31
CA ALA A 135 12.02 10.11 15.23
C ALA A 135 10.55 9.73 15.51
N ALA A 136 10.33 8.47 15.92
CA ALA A 136 9.01 8.02 16.35
C ALA A 136 9.11 6.76 17.22
N ARG A 137 8.17 6.58 18.14
CA ARG A 137 7.99 5.31 18.85
C ARG A 137 7.32 4.28 17.94
N VAL A 138 6.34 4.72 17.14
CA VAL A 138 5.64 3.93 16.13
C VAL A 138 5.45 4.79 14.88
N VAL A 139 5.77 4.24 13.71
CA VAL A 139 5.59 4.91 12.40
C VAL A 139 5.18 3.90 11.34
N ALA A 140 4.33 4.30 10.40
CA ALA A 140 3.96 3.55 9.22
C ALA A 140 4.60 4.13 7.96
N THR A 141 4.93 3.27 7.01
CA THR A 141 5.53 3.68 5.73
C THR A 141 5.20 2.68 4.61
N TYR A 142 5.07 3.17 3.38
CA TYR A 142 5.01 2.33 2.19
C TYR A 142 6.42 1.87 1.78
N ALA A 143 6.62 0.55 1.80
CA ALA A 143 7.90 -0.11 1.55
C ALA A 143 8.02 -0.71 0.13
N GLY A 144 6.99 -0.51 -0.71
CA GLY A 144 6.99 -0.87 -2.12
C GLY A 144 6.13 -2.08 -2.49
N SER A 145 6.06 -2.35 -3.80
CA SER A 145 5.29 -3.46 -4.37
C SER A 145 5.85 -4.84 -4.01
N LEU A 146 4.96 -5.84 -4.01
CA LEU A 146 5.27 -7.27 -3.82
C LEU A 146 5.62 -8.00 -5.13
N GLY A 147 5.41 -7.36 -6.29
CA GLY A 147 5.69 -7.94 -7.61
C GLY A 147 4.70 -9.03 -8.03
N LEU A 148 3.56 -9.13 -7.35
CA LEU A 148 2.49 -10.05 -7.72
C LEU A 148 1.88 -9.62 -9.07
N PRO A 149 1.49 -10.58 -9.94
CA PRO A 149 1.56 -12.04 -9.78
C PRO A 149 2.84 -12.63 -10.42
N PHE A 150 3.81 -11.80 -10.82
CA PHE A 150 4.91 -12.19 -11.71
C PHE A 150 6.04 -12.91 -10.95
N PRO A 151 6.29 -14.22 -11.16
CA PRO A 151 7.19 -15.00 -10.30
C PRO A 151 8.62 -14.45 -10.20
N LYS A 152 9.16 -13.88 -11.29
CA LYS A 152 10.49 -13.27 -11.29
C LYS A 152 10.56 -12.02 -10.43
N GLU A 153 9.50 -11.21 -10.42
CA GLU A 153 9.42 -9.99 -9.62
C GLU A 153 9.17 -10.33 -8.16
N VAL A 154 8.25 -11.25 -7.87
CA VAL A 154 8.02 -11.80 -6.52
C VAL A 154 9.33 -12.29 -5.91
N ALA A 155 10.13 -13.08 -6.64
CA ALA A 155 11.42 -13.55 -6.15
C ALA A 155 12.38 -12.38 -5.83
N ALA A 156 12.46 -11.37 -6.71
CA ALA A 156 13.27 -10.18 -6.47
C ALA A 156 12.78 -9.34 -5.26
N ARG A 157 11.46 -9.29 -5.01
CA ARG A 157 10.88 -8.61 -3.83
C ARG A 157 11.12 -9.39 -2.54
N ALA A 158 11.02 -10.71 -2.57
CA ALA A 158 11.38 -11.59 -1.45
C ALA A 158 12.87 -11.44 -1.06
N GLU A 159 13.77 -11.37 -2.05
CA GLU A 159 15.19 -11.07 -1.82
C GLU A 159 15.41 -9.67 -1.24
N ARG A 160 14.63 -8.67 -1.67
CA ARG A 160 14.69 -7.31 -1.12
C ARG A 160 14.24 -7.28 0.35
N ILE A 161 13.13 -7.93 0.69
CA ILE A 161 12.66 -8.07 2.09
C ILE A 161 13.74 -8.74 2.94
N THR A 162 14.34 -9.83 2.43
CA THR A 162 15.45 -10.52 3.10
C THR A 162 16.62 -9.58 3.37
N ARG A 163 17.01 -8.75 2.39
CA ARG A 163 18.08 -7.75 2.57
C ARG A 163 17.70 -6.70 3.61
N HIS A 164 16.49 -6.15 3.57
CA HIS A 164 16.04 -5.18 4.58
C HIS A 164 16.11 -5.74 6.01
N ILE A 165 15.82 -7.03 6.21
CA ILE A 165 15.98 -7.67 7.52
C ILE A 165 17.47 -7.83 7.87
N ASN A 166 18.28 -8.35 6.97
CA ASN A 166 19.71 -8.59 7.21
C ASN A 166 20.49 -7.29 7.48
N ASP A 167 20.11 -6.20 6.80
CA ASP A 167 20.71 -4.88 6.95
C ASP A 167 20.20 -4.15 8.21
N GLY A 168 19.27 -4.76 8.96
CA GLY A 168 18.72 -4.23 10.20
C GLY A 168 17.69 -3.11 10.01
N LEU A 169 17.20 -2.89 8.78
CA LEU A 169 16.11 -1.97 8.48
C LEU A 169 14.77 -2.49 9.04
N ILE A 170 14.47 -3.76 8.79
CA ILE A 170 13.35 -4.47 9.41
C ILE A 170 13.89 -5.25 10.62
N ARG A 171 13.30 -5.05 11.79
CA ARG A 171 13.77 -5.60 13.07
C ARG A 171 12.70 -6.47 13.75
N ASP A 172 13.13 -7.24 14.75
CA ASP A 172 12.22 -7.94 15.65
C ASP A 172 11.22 -6.94 16.27
N GLY A 173 9.94 -7.32 16.28
CA GLY A 173 8.84 -6.47 16.76
C GLY A 173 8.21 -5.59 15.68
N ASP A 174 8.81 -5.41 14.51
CA ASP A 174 8.18 -4.67 13.41
C ASP A 174 6.96 -5.41 12.83
N ILE A 175 6.10 -4.66 12.16
CA ILE A 175 4.89 -5.16 11.50
C ILE A 175 5.07 -5.04 10.00
N LEU A 176 4.77 -6.10 9.26
CA LEU A 176 4.72 -6.11 7.81
C LEU A 176 3.27 -6.36 7.40
N ILE A 177 2.68 -5.44 6.66
CA ILE A 177 1.35 -5.61 6.05
C ILE A 177 1.59 -5.91 4.58
N PHE A 178 1.17 -7.08 4.12
CA PHE A 178 1.19 -7.42 2.69
C PHE A 178 -0.23 -7.45 2.12
N GLU A 179 -0.40 -6.76 1.00
CA GLU A 179 -1.68 -6.57 0.32
C GLU A 179 -1.49 -6.72 -1.21
N ASP A 180 -2.55 -7.13 -1.91
CA ASP A 180 -2.62 -7.16 -3.37
C ASP A 180 -4.08 -6.96 -3.83
N ALA A 181 -4.31 -5.98 -4.69
CA ALA A 181 -5.57 -5.66 -5.35
C ALA A 181 -5.39 -5.52 -6.88
N GLY A 182 -4.28 -6.03 -7.40
CA GLY A 182 -3.86 -5.84 -8.78
C GLY A 182 -4.35 -6.93 -9.72
N PHE A 183 -3.84 -6.89 -10.96
CA PHE A 183 -3.99 -7.99 -11.89
C PHE A 183 -3.38 -9.25 -11.29
N HIS A 184 -4.16 -10.31 -11.10
CA HIS A 184 -3.72 -11.48 -10.33
C HIS A 184 -3.31 -12.68 -11.21
N GLY A 185 -3.32 -12.54 -12.55
CA GLY A 185 -2.82 -13.57 -13.47
C GLY A 185 -3.72 -14.80 -13.64
N GLN A 186 -4.87 -14.84 -12.95
CA GLN A 186 -5.86 -15.92 -13.02
C GLN A 186 -5.31 -17.33 -12.69
N ASP A 187 -4.22 -17.39 -11.91
CA ASP A 187 -3.56 -18.64 -11.49
C ASP A 187 -3.46 -18.68 -9.95
N PRO A 188 -4.51 -19.18 -9.26
CA PRO A 188 -4.53 -19.21 -7.81
C PRO A 188 -3.45 -20.13 -7.22
N ASP A 189 -2.94 -21.11 -7.97
CA ASP A 189 -1.88 -22.00 -7.48
C ASP A 189 -0.52 -21.29 -7.49
N ALA A 190 -0.23 -20.52 -8.54
CA ALA A 190 0.94 -19.63 -8.57
C ALA A 190 0.83 -18.54 -7.51
N TYR A 191 -0.37 -18.00 -7.31
CA TYR A 191 -0.63 -16.98 -6.31
C TYR A 191 -0.30 -17.45 -4.90
N GLU A 192 -0.76 -18.64 -4.49
CA GLU A 192 -0.40 -19.23 -3.19
C GLU A 192 1.12 -19.44 -3.05
N ARG A 193 1.79 -19.95 -4.10
CA ARG A 193 3.26 -20.14 -4.07
C ARG A 193 4.00 -18.82 -3.89
N ASN A 194 3.53 -17.76 -4.53
CA ASN A 194 4.11 -16.42 -4.42
C ASN A 194 3.95 -15.87 -2.99
N TRP A 195 2.76 -16.02 -2.39
CA TRP A 195 2.51 -15.64 -1.00
C TRP A 195 3.37 -16.42 -0.01
N MET A 196 3.51 -17.73 -0.22
CA MET A 196 4.42 -18.55 0.58
C MET A 196 5.85 -18.03 0.49
N LEU A 197 6.35 -17.70 -0.70
CA LEU A 197 7.71 -17.19 -0.89
C LEU A 197 7.94 -15.86 -0.16
N LEU A 198 7.02 -14.90 -0.33
CA LEU A 198 7.10 -13.59 0.32
C LEU A 198 7.01 -13.71 1.85
N GLY A 199 6.04 -14.47 2.35
CA GLY A 199 5.87 -14.68 3.80
C GLY A 199 7.07 -15.39 4.43
N GLN A 200 7.62 -16.41 3.75
CA GLN A 200 8.80 -17.11 4.23
C GLN A 200 10.05 -16.22 4.28
N ALA A 201 10.21 -15.29 3.33
CA ALA A 201 11.31 -14.34 3.32
C ALA A 201 11.32 -13.44 4.58
N ALA A 202 10.13 -13.02 5.03
CA ALA A 202 9.97 -12.24 6.26
C ALA A 202 10.15 -13.11 7.53
N LEU A 203 9.35 -14.18 7.62
CA LEU A 203 9.16 -14.95 8.86
C LEU A 203 10.36 -15.80 9.27
N SER A 204 11.21 -16.21 8.32
CA SER A 204 12.39 -17.06 8.63
C SER A 204 13.50 -16.32 9.39
N ARG A 205 13.49 -14.98 9.41
CA ARG A 205 14.67 -14.19 9.80
C ARG A 205 14.42 -13.31 11.00
N ALA A 206 13.27 -12.64 11.07
CA ALA A 206 12.91 -11.72 12.15
C ALA A 206 11.60 -12.11 12.83
N LYS A 207 11.47 -11.74 14.11
CA LYS A 207 10.25 -11.89 14.92
C LYS A 207 9.27 -10.77 14.61
N VAL A 208 8.78 -10.73 13.38
CA VAL A 208 7.81 -9.73 12.91
C VAL A 208 6.38 -10.23 13.05
N THR A 209 5.42 -9.30 13.04
CA THR A 209 4.02 -9.63 12.77
C THR A 209 3.76 -9.43 11.28
N LEU A 210 3.46 -10.51 10.56
CA LEU A 210 3.06 -10.47 9.15
C LEU A 210 1.54 -10.48 9.04
N VAL A 211 0.96 -9.40 8.56
CA VAL A 211 -0.47 -9.30 8.23
C VAL A 211 -0.66 -9.61 6.75
N LEU A 212 -1.53 -10.56 6.45
CA LEU A 212 -2.00 -10.88 5.11
C LEU A 212 -3.50 -10.60 5.05
N SER A 213 -3.96 -9.83 4.08
CA SER A 213 -5.39 -9.49 3.94
C SER A 213 -5.95 -9.94 2.60
N ASP A 214 -7.13 -10.54 2.62
CA ASP A 214 -7.86 -10.82 1.38
C ASP A 214 -8.49 -9.55 0.78
N MET A 215 -8.84 -9.61 -0.49
CA MET A 215 -9.33 -8.43 -1.22
C MET A 215 -10.83 -8.54 -1.51
N PHE A 216 -11.51 -7.40 -1.56
CA PHE A 216 -12.92 -7.33 -1.95
C PHE A 216 -13.08 -6.99 -3.43
N ASP A 217 -14.12 -7.57 -4.03
CA ASP A 217 -14.42 -7.40 -5.43
C ASP A 217 -15.43 -6.25 -5.60
N ALA A 218 -14.93 -5.02 -5.73
CA ALA A 218 -15.77 -3.85 -6.03
C ALA A 218 -15.72 -3.44 -7.52
N ILE A 219 -14.99 -4.20 -8.35
CA ILE A 219 -14.72 -3.87 -9.74
C ILE A 219 -15.98 -4.10 -10.60
N PRO A 220 -16.51 -3.05 -11.27
CA PRO A 220 -17.65 -3.19 -12.18
C PRO A 220 -17.36 -4.13 -13.36
N ASP A 221 -18.40 -4.69 -13.97
CA ASP A 221 -18.26 -5.47 -15.20
C ASP A 221 -17.66 -4.61 -16.33
N GLY A 222 -16.85 -5.24 -17.19
CA GLY A 222 -16.26 -4.60 -18.36
C GLY A 222 -14.76 -4.85 -18.46
N MET A 223 -14.02 -3.83 -18.92
CA MET A 223 -12.57 -3.88 -19.10
C MET A 223 -11.90 -2.90 -18.14
N VAL A 224 -10.89 -3.37 -17.43
CA VAL A 224 -10.04 -2.59 -16.52
C VAL A 224 -8.61 -2.69 -17.03
N MET A 225 -8.00 -1.55 -17.37
CA MET A 225 -6.63 -1.48 -17.93
C MET A 225 -6.38 -2.44 -19.11
N GLY A 226 -7.38 -2.63 -19.98
CA GLY A 226 -7.27 -3.50 -21.16
C GLY A 226 -7.47 -4.99 -20.89
N PHE A 227 -7.73 -5.38 -19.64
CA PHE A 227 -8.06 -6.76 -19.26
C PHE A 227 -9.54 -6.87 -18.82
N PRO A 228 -10.17 -8.04 -18.93
CA PRO A 228 -11.49 -8.28 -18.36
C PRO A 228 -11.49 -8.02 -16.84
N ALA A 229 -12.58 -7.45 -16.32
CA ALA A 229 -12.77 -7.17 -14.90
C ALA A 229 -12.48 -8.40 -14.01
N GLU A 230 -12.79 -9.60 -14.50
CA GLU A 230 -12.50 -10.87 -13.82
C GLU A 230 -11.02 -10.96 -13.41
N ALA A 231 -10.08 -10.49 -14.23
CA ALA A 231 -8.64 -10.56 -13.95
C ALA A 231 -8.17 -9.75 -12.72
N PHE A 232 -9.10 -9.09 -12.04
CA PHE A 232 -8.90 -8.34 -10.80
C PHE A 232 -9.92 -8.74 -9.71
N ARG A 233 -10.79 -9.74 -9.95
CA ARG A 233 -11.78 -10.26 -8.99
C ARG A 233 -11.19 -11.45 -8.23
N PHE A 234 -10.88 -11.24 -6.96
CA PHE A 234 -10.15 -12.19 -6.13
C PHE A 234 -11.01 -13.33 -5.58
N GLU A 235 -12.34 -13.21 -5.56
CA GLU A 235 -13.25 -14.32 -5.24
C GLU A 235 -13.74 -15.09 -6.47
N ALA A 236 -13.45 -14.63 -7.69
CA ALA A 236 -13.82 -15.36 -8.89
C ALA A 236 -13.14 -16.75 -8.92
N PRO A 237 -13.86 -17.81 -9.33
CA PRO A 237 -13.31 -19.16 -9.40
C PRO A 237 -12.44 -19.34 -10.65
N TYR A 238 -11.21 -19.82 -10.45
CA TYR A 238 -10.25 -20.11 -11.52
C TYR A 238 -9.81 -21.58 -11.50
N PRO A 239 -9.37 -22.13 -12.64
CA PRO A 239 -8.76 -23.46 -12.67
C PRO A 239 -7.57 -23.57 -11.70
N SER A 240 -7.52 -24.68 -10.97
CA SER A 240 -6.46 -25.05 -10.01
C SER A 240 -6.23 -26.56 -10.10
N ALA A 241 -5.07 -27.05 -9.68
CA ALA A 241 -4.74 -28.48 -9.66
C ALA A 241 -5.78 -29.35 -8.94
N GLY A 242 -6.54 -28.79 -7.99
CA GLY A 242 -7.60 -29.46 -7.24
C GLY A 242 -9.03 -29.22 -7.73
N GLY A 243 -9.23 -28.54 -8.86
CA GLY A 243 -10.55 -28.15 -9.36
C GLY A 243 -10.64 -26.65 -9.63
N GLN A 244 -11.53 -25.96 -8.94
CA GLN A 244 -11.63 -24.49 -9.01
C GLN A 244 -11.33 -23.85 -7.66
N ARG A 245 -10.57 -22.75 -7.68
CA ARG A 245 -10.22 -21.98 -6.48
C ARG A 245 -10.17 -20.49 -6.79
N SER A 246 -10.48 -19.65 -5.81
CA SER A 246 -10.30 -18.20 -5.89
C SER A 246 -8.91 -17.76 -5.39
N HIS A 247 -8.50 -16.53 -5.71
CA HIS A 247 -7.22 -15.98 -5.26
C HIS A 247 -7.26 -15.68 -3.76
N ASN A 248 -8.42 -15.26 -3.24
CA ASN A 248 -8.61 -15.12 -1.79
C ASN A 248 -8.55 -16.46 -1.07
N GLN A 249 -9.10 -17.54 -1.64
CA GLN A 249 -8.94 -18.87 -1.05
C GLN A 249 -7.46 -19.30 -1.07
N ALA A 250 -6.74 -19.04 -2.16
CA ALA A 250 -5.30 -19.28 -2.25
C ALA A 250 -4.49 -18.52 -1.19
N LEU A 251 -4.83 -17.25 -0.94
CA LEU A 251 -4.22 -16.45 0.11
C LEU A 251 -4.53 -17.00 1.50
N ARG A 252 -5.79 -17.38 1.78
CA ARG A 252 -6.20 -18.01 3.04
C ARG A 252 -5.41 -19.28 3.31
N ASP A 253 -5.25 -20.13 2.29
CA ASP A 253 -4.46 -21.35 2.37
C ASP A 253 -2.97 -21.06 2.63
N ALA A 254 -2.40 -20.06 1.94
CA ALA A 254 -1.02 -19.60 2.18
C ALA A 254 -0.82 -19.07 3.60
N ALA A 255 -1.74 -18.23 4.09
CA ALA A 255 -1.69 -17.66 5.43
C ALA A 255 -1.74 -18.76 6.51
N ALA A 256 -2.65 -19.73 6.36
CA ALA A 256 -2.74 -20.88 7.26
C ALA A 256 -1.46 -21.72 7.27
N ARG A 257 -0.85 -21.94 6.09
CA ARG A 257 0.42 -22.67 5.95
C ARG A 257 1.60 -21.92 6.57
N LEU A 258 1.68 -20.60 6.36
CA LEU A 258 2.70 -19.74 6.98
C LEU A 258 2.54 -19.71 8.50
N ALA A 259 1.31 -19.63 9.02
CA ALA A 259 1.04 -19.64 10.45
C ALA A 259 1.45 -20.97 11.12
N ALA A 260 1.31 -22.09 10.39
CA ALA A 260 1.72 -23.42 10.84
C ALA A 260 3.19 -23.77 10.51
N TRP A 261 3.95 -22.85 9.88
CA TRP A 261 5.30 -23.14 9.41
C TRP A 261 6.30 -23.22 10.58
N PRO A 262 6.93 -24.38 10.84
CA PRO A 262 7.75 -24.57 12.06
C PRO A 262 9.00 -23.69 12.14
N GLU A 263 9.49 -23.19 11.01
CA GLU A 263 10.69 -22.35 10.93
C GLU A 263 10.36 -20.86 11.07
N SER A 264 9.07 -20.51 11.20
CA SER A 264 8.65 -19.13 11.46
C SER A 264 9.19 -18.64 12.79
N LYS A 265 9.81 -17.46 12.78
CA LYS A 265 10.20 -16.70 13.98
C LYS A 265 9.15 -15.66 14.38
N GLY A 266 8.27 -15.30 13.45
CA GLY A 266 7.24 -14.28 13.62
C GLY A 266 5.84 -14.87 13.76
N THR A 267 4.86 -13.97 13.78
CA THR A 267 3.43 -14.31 13.84
C THR A 267 2.77 -13.95 12.52
N VAL A 268 1.84 -14.80 12.08
CA VAL A 268 0.98 -14.50 10.93
C VAL A 268 -0.41 -14.12 11.43
N VAL A 269 -0.92 -13.00 10.94
CA VAL A 269 -2.30 -12.57 11.12
C VAL A 269 -2.97 -12.55 9.76
N PHE A 270 -4.04 -13.32 9.61
CA PHE A 270 -4.90 -13.23 8.44
C PHE A 270 -6.07 -12.27 8.74
N LEU A 271 -6.24 -11.25 7.91
CA LEU A 271 -7.35 -10.31 7.96
C LEU A 271 -8.35 -10.63 6.83
N ASP A 272 -9.55 -11.07 7.19
CA ASP A 272 -10.70 -11.13 6.27
C ASP A 272 -11.21 -9.69 6.04
N LEU A 273 -10.44 -8.93 5.28
CA LEU A 273 -10.74 -7.55 4.94
C LEU A 273 -11.93 -7.50 3.99
N ARG A 274 -12.10 -8.52 3.14
CA ARG A 274 -13.21 -8.60 2.19
C ARG A 274 -14.57 -8.49 2.86
N GLN A 275 -14.87 -9.37 3.82
CA GLN A 275 -16.17 -9.38 4.48
C GLN A 275 -16.43 -8.05 5.20
N ARG A 276 -15.39 -7.48 5.79
CA ARG A 276 -15.44 -6.22 6.54
C ARG A 276 -15.67 -5.02 5.64
N MET A 277 -14.96 -4.93 4.53
CA MET A 277 -15.15 -3.88 3.52
C MET A 277 -16.53 -3.95 2.89
N ASN A 278 -17.05 -5.15 2.62
CA ASN A 278 -18.42 -5.32 2.12
C ASN A 278 -19.47 -4.83 3.13
N ALA A 279 -19.30 -5.17 4.42
CA ALA A 279 -20.20 -4.69 5.47
C ALA A 279 -20.12 -3.16 5.65
N PHE A 280 -18.91 -2.61 5.62
CA PHE A 280 -18.70 -1.17 5.69
C PHE A 280 -19.33 -0.43 4.50
N LYS A 281 -19.12 -0.94 3.28
CA LYS A 281 -19.76 -0.40 2.06
C LYS A 281 -21.27 -0.38 2.19
N GLN A 282 -21.88 -1.49 2.61
CA GLN A 282 -23.33 -1.57 2.78
C GLN A 282 -23.85 -0.56 3.82
N ALA A 283 -23.14 -0.41 4.95
CA ALA A 283 -23.49 0.57 5.96
C ALA A 283 -23.34 2.02 5.45
N LEU A 284 -22.25 2.31 4.72
CA LEU A 284 -22.02 3.63 4.11
C LEU A 284 -23.12 4.01 3.12
N GLU A 285 -23.56 3.06 2.30
CA GLU A 285 -24.66 3.21 1.35
C GLU A 285 -26.01 3.44 2.06
N THR A 286 -26.28 2.68 3.13
CA THR A 286 -27.56 2.70 3.83
C THR A 286 -27.70 3.92 4.75
N ASP A 287 -26.66 4.23 5.51
CA ASP A 287 -26.73 5.19 6.62
C ASP A 287 -26.36 6.60 6.18
N LEU A 288 -25.44 6.75 5.22
CA LEU A 288 -24.92 8.04 4.76
C LEU A 288 -25.20 8.32 3.26
N GLY A 289 -25.76 7.36 2.52
CA GLY A 289 -26.02 7.52 1.08
C GLY A 289 -24.76 7.64 0.22
N GLY A 290 -23.61 7.20 0.75
CA GLY A 290 -22.35 7.16 0.01
C GLY A 290 -22.36 6.04 -1.02
N GLN A 291 -21.85 6.27 -2.23
CA GLN A 291 -22.00 5.30 -3.34
C GLN A 291 -20.76 4.45 -3.64
N ALA A 292 -19.56 4.89 -3.24
CA ALA A 292 -18.36 4.14 -3.56
C ALA A 292 -17.25 4.28 -2.51
N ILE A 293 -16.86 3.14 -1.94
CA ILE A 293 -15.59 2.98 -1.22
C ILE A 293 -14.41 2.88 -2.20
N MET A 294 -14.66 2.55 -3.47
CA MET A 294 -13.71 2.58 -4.58
C MET A 294 -14.39 3.21 -5.80
N PRO A 295 -14.32 4.54 -6.02
CA PRO A 295 -15.13 5.24 -7.01
C PRO A 295 -14.89 4.80 -8.46
N GLU A 296 -13.66 4.39 -8.78
CA GLU A 296 -13.28 3.90 -10.11
C GLU A 296 -13.17 2.37 -10.19
N GLY A 297 -13.30 1.68 -9.05
CA GLY A 297 -13.34 0.23 -8.95
C GLY A 297 -12.09 -0.41 -8.31
N ILE A 298 -10.97 0.29 -8.17
CA ILE A 298 -9.71 -0.26 -7.64
C ILE A 298 -9.24 0.47 -6.37
N HIS A 299 -9.12 1.79 -6.41
CA HIS A 299 -8.50 2.59 -5.35
C HIS A 299 -9.51 3.05 -4.31
N PRO A 300 -9.17 3.02 -3.02
CA PRO A 300 -10.06 3.43 -1.97
C PRO A 300 -10.31 4.95 -1.98
N SER A 301 -11.54 5.34 -1.68
CA SER A 301 -11.88 6.69 -1.25
C SER A 301 -11.37 6.94 0.18
N PRO A 302 -11.39 8.19 0.68
CA PRO A 302 -11.01 8.47 2.06
C PRO A 302 -11.80 7.66 3.10
N TRP A 303 -13.08 7.35 2.83
CA TRP A 303 -13.84 6.40 3.66
C TRP A 303 -13.19 5.02 3.70
N GLY A 304 -12.81 4.49 2.54
CA GLY A 304 -12.14 3.19 2.42
C GLY A 304 -10.79 3.17 3.14
N VAL A 305 -9.95 4.19 2.96
CA VAL A 305 -8.64 4.28 3.64
C VAL A 305 -8.80 4.38 5.15
N ALA A 306 -9.74 5.21 5.63
CA ALA A 306 -9.98 5.35 7.07
C ALA A 306 -10.41 4.02 7.70
N PHE A 307 -11.28 3.27 7.01
CA PHE A 307 -11.73 1.97 7.49
C PHE A 307 -10.62 0.91 7.41
N MET A 308 -9.85 0.87 6.31
CA MET A 308 -8.70 -0.01 6.18
C MET A 308 -7.66 0.25 7.28
N ALA A 309 -7.35 1.52 7.56
CA ALA A 309 -6.43 1.90 8.64
C ALA A 309 -6.87 1.30 9.97
N ARG A 310 -8.15 1.45 10.33
CA ARG A 310 -8.73 0.83 11.52
C ARG A 310 -8.55 -0.69 11.51
N GLU A 311 -8.94 -1.37 10.44
CA GLU A 311 -8.90 -2.84 10.40
C GLU A 311 -7.47 -3.39 10.50
N TYR A 312 -6.50 -2.74 9.85
CA TYR A 312 -5.10 -3.09 10.00
C TYR A 312 -4.58 -2.80 11.42
N LEU A 313 -4.91 -1.65 12.01
CA LEU A 313 -4.53 -1.33 13.39
C LEU A 313 -5.11 -2.33 14.41
N ARG A 314 -6.33 -2.82 14.17
CA ARG A 314 -6.95 -3.89 14.97
C ARG A 314 -6.24 -5.22 14.76
N ALA A 315 -5.94 -5.58 13.51
CA ALA A 315 -5.25 -6.83 13.18
C ALA A 315 -3.84 -6.89 13.78
N THR A 316 -3.17 -5.75 13.92
CA THR A 316 -1.82 -5.66 14.51
C THR A 316 -1.83 -5.52 16.02
N GLY A 317 -2.99 -5.31 16.65
CA GLY A 317 -3.13 -5.02 18.08
C GLY A 317 -2.76 -3.59 18.46
N LEU A 318 -2.40 -2.73 17.51
CA LEU A 318 -2.04 -1.34 17.77
C LEU A 318 -3.25 -0.47 18.17
N ALA A 319 -4.46 -0.85 17.75
CA ALA A 319 -5.68 -0.10 18.05
C ALA A 319 -5.91 0.11 19.55
N GLU A 320 -5.59 -0.87 20.40
CA GLU A 320 -5.78 -0.78 21.87
C GLU A 320 -4.95 0.36 22.51
N GLY A 321 -3.84 0.73 21.87
CA GLY A 321 -2.98 1.82 22.32
C GLY A 321 -3.42 3.23 21.86
N LEU A 322 -4.40 3.33 20.97
CA LEU A 322 -4.84 4.57 20.32
C LEU A 322 -6.05 5.19 21.02
N THR A 323 -5.87 5.55 22.29
CA THR A 323 -6.94 6.11 23.14
C THR A 323 -7.26 7.58 22.86
N ASN A 324 -6.38 8.32 22.18
CA ASN A 324 -6.59 9.72 21.78
C ASN A 324 -6.88 9.85 20.28
N SER A 325 -7.86 9.10 19.78
CA SER A 325 -8.25 9.13 18.36
C SER A 325 -9.16 10.31 18.00
N GLN A 326 -9.70 11.04 18.99
CA GLN A 326 -10.68 12.11 18.76
C GLN A 326 -10.25 13.17 17.72
N PRO A 327 -8.99 13.68 17.71
CA PRO A 327 -8.57 14.64 16.69
C PRO A 327 -8.71 14.11 15.25
N TYR A 328 -8.44 12.82 15.04
CA TYR A 328 -8.61 12.16 13.75
C TYR A 328 -10.09 12.00 13.39
N LEU A 329 -10.92 11.58 14.35
CA LEU A 329 -12.36 11.42 14.11
C LEU A 329 -13.04 12.78 13.83
N ASP A 330 -12.63 13.84 14.52
CA ASP A 330 -13.12 15.19 14.29
C ASP A 330 -12.69 15.73 12.92
N LEU A 331 -11.45 15.44 12.48
CA LEU A 331 -10.97 15.76 11.14
C LEU A 331 -11.86 15.13 10.06
N LEU A 332 -12.16 13.83 10.22
CA LEU A 332 -13.02 13.09 9.29
C LEU A 332 -14.45 13.63 9.31
N ALA A 333 -15.02 13.88 10.50
CA ALA A 333 -16.39 14.39 10.63
C ALA A 333 -16.55 15.78 10.00
N ALA A 334 -15.59 16.69 10.24
CA ALA A 334 -15.59 18.04 9.66
C ALA A 334 -15.48 18.04 8.12
N ASN A 335 -14.98 16.94 7.55
CA ASN A 335 -14.79 16.79 6.11
C ASN A 335 -15.65 15.67 5.50
N ALA A 336 -16.67 15.17 6.22
CA ALA A 336 -17.43 13.98 5.85
C ALA A 336 -17.99 14.04 4.42
N ALA A 337 -18.42 15.24 3.98
CA ALA A 337 -18.95 15.46 2.64
C ALA A 337 -17.93 15.21 1.51
N ARG A 338 -16.64 15.35 1.84
CA ARG A 338 -15.49 15.19 0.94
C ARG A 338 -14.90 13.78 0.99
N LEU A 339 -15.34 12.93 1.92
CA LEU A 339 -14.85 11.56 2.06
C LEU A 339 -15.48 10.60 1.02
N SER A 340 -16.64 10.97 0.47
CA SER A 340 -17.31 10.25 -0.60
C SER A 340 -16.84 10.72 -1.98
N GLN A 341 -16.84 9.81 -2.95
CA GLN A 341 -16.62 10.12 -4.36
C GLN A 341 -17.78 9.55 -5.20
N PRO A 342 -18.53 10.38 -5.96
CA PRO A 342 -18.44 11.84 -5.98
C PRO A 342 -18.80 12.46 -4.62
N ARG A 343 -18.31 13.68 -4.37
CA ARG A 343 -18.60 14.43 -3.13
C ARG A 343 -20.11 14.57 -2.93
N ARG A 344 -20.56 14.41 -1.68
CA ARG A 344 -21.97 14.52 -1.30
C ARG A 344 -22.06 15.16 0.07
N GLU A 345 -22.99 16.08 0.26
CA GLU A 345 -23.30 16.56 1.59
C GLU A 345 -23.77 15.38 2.46
N VAL A 346 -23.20 15.29 3.66
CA VAL A 346 -23.56 14.30 4.67
C VAL A 346 -23.93 15.08 5.92
N ASP A 347 -25.04 14.74 6.56
CA ASP A 347 -25.41 15.34 7.84
C ASP A 347 -24.26 15.14 8.86
N PRO A 348 -23.72 16.21 9.46
CA PRO A 348 -22.55 16.09 10.34
C PRO A 348 -22.79 15.23 11.59
N THR A 349 -24.03 15.16 12.08
CA THR A 349 -24.38 14.34 13.25
C THR A 349 -24.37 12.86 12.86
N LEU A 350 -25.01 12.52 11.75
CA LEU A 350 -24.99 11.16 11.20
C LEU A 350 -23.57 10.72 10.83
N ALA A 351 -22.79 11.60 10.19
CA ALA A 351 -21.40 11.32 9.86
C ALA A 351 -20.56 11.02 11.09
N LYS A 352 -20.71 11.81 12.16
CA LYS A 352 -19.98 11.60 13.41
C LYS A 352 -20.34 10.25 14.05
N THR A 353 -21.64 9.94 14.19
CA THR A 353 -22.07 8.65 14.74
C THR A 353 -21.58 7.47 13.91
N PHE A 354 -21.60 7.61 12.58
CA PHE A 354 -21.08 6.59 11.67
C PHE A 354 -19.56 6.38 11.81
N ILE A 355 -18.79 7.48 11.87
CA ILE A 355 -17.34 7.46 12.10
C ILE A 355 -17.01 6.76 13.43
N GLU A 356 -17.72 7.10 14.50
CA GLU A 356 -17.53 6.47 15.82
C GLU A 356 -17.81 4.95 15.77
N ALA A 357 -18.81 4.51 15.01
CA ALA A 357 -19.17 3.11 14.91
C ALA A 357 -18.19 2.29 14.03
N TRP A 358 -17.77 2.85 12.90
CA TRP A 358 -17.08 2.10 11.85
C TRP A 358 -15.59 2.41 11.71
N ILE A 359 -15.14 3.60 12.10
CA ILE A 359 -13.79 4.11 11.82
C ILE A 359 -12.94 4.28 13.07
N ALA A 360 -13.53 4.51 14.24
CA ALA A 360 -12.79 4.56 15.49
C ALA A 360 -11.95 3.26 15.68
N PRO A 361 -10.64 3.38 16.00
CA PRO A 361 -9.71 2.26 16.17
C PRO A 361 -10.23 1.12 17.06
#